data_AF-A0A2W4NUK4-F1
#
_entry.id   AF-A0A2W4NUK4-F1
#
_cell.length_a   1.000
_cell.length_b   1.000
_cell.length_c   1.000
_cell.angle_alpha   90.00
_cell.angle_beta   90.00
_cell.angle_gamma   90.00
#
_symmetry.space_group_name_H-M   'P 1'
#
loop_
_entity.id
_entity.type
_entity.pdbx_description
1 polymer ?
#
loop_
_entity_poly.entity_id
_entity_poly.type
_entity_poly.pdbx_seq_one_letter_code
_entity_poly.pdbx_strand_id
1 'polypeptide(L)'
;MRRWEYLTVFLEADARREEHFLREIKDWKSGIPPYAPEALIPQLNALGELGWELVTIQPVRVGKNYDVLIEDSASGTRQWTNRYLCAFKREKPD
;
A
#
# COMPACT_ATOMS: atom_id res chain seq x y z
N MET A 1 -16.22 -6.15 -26.88
CA MET A 1 -16.31 -5.23 -25.71
C MET A 1 -15.13 -5.54 -24.80
N ARG A 2 -14.43 -4.52 -24.27
CA ARG A 2 -13.39 -4.76 -23.28
C ARG A 2 -14.01 -5.33 -22.00
N ARG A 3 -13.47 -6.46 -21.52
CA ARG A 3 -13.85 -7.07 -20.23
C ARG A 3 -12.74 -6.80 -19.23
N TRP A 4 -13.09 -6.49 -18.00
CA TRP A 4 -12.15 -6.20 -16.93
C TRP A 4 -12.09 -7.35 -15.93
N GLU A 5 -10.89 -7.64 -15.46
CA GLU A 5 -10.64 -8.43 -14.26
C GLU A 5 -10.28 -7.48 -13.12
N TYR A 6 -10.79 -7.75 -11.92
CA TYR A 6 -10.56 -6.94 -10.72
C TYR A 6 -9.87 -7.76 -9.63
N LEU A 7 -8.94 -7.12 -8.93
CA LEU A 7 -8.24 -7.69 -7.78
C LEU A 7 -8.38 -6.76 -6.58
N THR A 8 -8.82 -7.31 -5.45
CA THR A 8 -8.82 -6.62 -4.15
C THR A 8 -7.87 -7.33 -3.21
N VAL A 9 -6.87 -6.60 -2.71
CA VAL A 9 -5.82 -7.17 -1.86
C VAL A 9 -5.42 -6.19 -0.77
N PHE A 10 -5.02 -6.73 0.39
CA PHE A 10 -4.38 -5.94 1.43
C PHE A 10 -2.88 -5.92 1.18
N LEU A 11 -2.31 -4.73 1.03
CA LEU A 11 -0.87 -4.54 1.03
C LEU A 11 -0.42 -4.01 2.38
N GLU A 12 0.80 -4.35 2.78
CA GLU A 12 1.36 -3.95 4.06
C GLU A 12 2.66 -3.17 3.86
N ALA A 13 2.74 -2.00 4.48
CA ALA A 13 3.95 -1.21 4.57
C ALA A 13 4.82 -1.78 5.71
N ASP A 14 5.89 -2.48 5.33
CA ASP A 14 6.87 -3.04 6.26
C ASP A 14 8.28 -2.60 5.83
N ALA A 15 8.82 -1.61 6.54
CA ALA A 15 10.13 -1.07 6.23
C ALA A 15 11.28 -2.02 6.56
N ARG A 16 11.08 -3.00 7.45
CA ARG A 16 12.11 -4.01 7.74
C ARG A 16 12.24 -4.97 6.57
N ARG A 17 11.10 -5.36 5.98
CA ARG A 17 11.08 -6.23 4.79
C ARG A 17 11.73 -5.54 3.59
N GLU A 18 11.44 -4.26 3.39
CA GLU A 18 11.90 -3.50 2.21
C GLU A 18 13.11 -2.57 2.49
N GLU A 19 13.89 -2.84 3.54
CA GLU A 19 14.93 -1.91 4.02
C GLU A 19 15.92 -1.52 2.93
N HIS A 20 16.38 -2.50 2.14
CA HIS A 20 17.34 -2.27 1.06
C HIS A 20 16.81 -1.28 0.03
N PHE A 21 15.62 -1.55 -0.51
CA PHE A 21 14.94 -0.69 -1.47
C PHE A 21 14.75 0.73 -0.91
N LEU A 22 14.31 0.85 0.34
CA LEU A 22 14.06 2.14 0.98
C LEU A 22 15.33 3.00 1.09
N ARG A 23 16.50 2.38 1.30
CA ARG A 23 17.80 3.07 1.33
C ARG A 23 18.25 3.53 -0.06
N GLU A 24 17.86 2.83 -1.12
CA GLU A 24 18.23 3.18 -2.50
C GLU A 24 17.44 4.39 -3.02
N ILE A 25 16.16 4.50 -2.65
CA ILE A 25 15.27 5.53 -3.22
C ILE A 25 15.36 6.89 -2.53
N LYS A 26 15.89 6.95 -1.30
CA LYS A 26 15.82 8.15 -0.46
C LYS A 26 16.84 8.13 0.68
N ASP A 27 17.39 9.30 1.00
CA ASP A 27 18.17 9.50 2.22
C ASP A 27 17.25 9.76 3.43
N TRP A 28 17.28 8.85 4.40
CA TRP A 28 16.44 8.88 5.60
C TRP A 28 17.17 9.53 6.78
N LYS A 29 17.18 10.87 6.81
CA LYS A 29 17.90 11.70 7.80
C LYS A 29 17.68 11.32 9.28
N SER A 30 16.52 10.76 9.62
CA SER A 30 16.15 10.38 10.99
C SER A 30 15.91 8.87 11.15
N GLY A 31 16.43 8.07 10.22
CA GLY A 31 16.12 6.65 10.10
C GLY A 31 14.82 6.39 9.33
N ILE A 32 14.66 5.14 8.89
CA ILE A 32 13.50 4.69 8.14
C ILE A 32 12.36 4.42 9.13
N PRO A 33 11.20 5.08 9.01
CA PRO A 33 10.02 4.75 9.81
C PRO A 33 9.58 3.31 9.55
N PRO A 34 9.17 2.56 10.58
CA PRO A 34 8.83 1.14 10.45
C PRO A 34 7.69 0.87 9.46
N TYR A 35 6.79 1.84 9.27
CA TYR A 35 5.61 1.73 8.40
C TYR A 35 5.62 2.75 7.26
N ALA A 36 6.81 3.15 6.80
CA ALA A 36 6.96 4.06 5.67
C ALA A 36 6.13 3.58 4.45
N PRO A 37 5.18 4.38 3.91
CA PRO A 37 4.35 3.99 2.78
C PRO A 37 5.15 3.64 1.52
N GLU A 38 6.36 4.19 1.38
CA GLU A 38 7.28 3.84 0.30
C GLU A 38 7.62 2.33 0.28
N ALA A 39 7.46 1.61 1.39
CA ALA A 39 7.61 0.16 1.46
C ALA A 39 6.52 -0.61 0.67
N LEU A 40 5.48 0.07 0.18
CA LEU A 40 4.50 -0.53 -0.72
C LEU A 40 4.99 -0.58 -2.17
N ILE A 41 5.97 0.24 -2.55
CA ILE A 41 6.39 0.40 -3.95
C ILE A 41 6.83 -0.93 -4.59
N PRO A 42 7.64 -1.79 -3.94
CA PRO A 42 8.02 -3.08 -4.54
C PRO A 42 6.81 -3.96 -4.87
N GLN A 43 5.83 -4.04 -3.96
CA GLN A 43 4.59 -4.81 -4.17
C GLN A 43 3.72 -4.21 -5.28
N LEU A 44 3.61 -2.88 -5.32
CA LEU A 44 2.84 -2.16 -6.35
C LEU A 44 3.46 -2.35 -7.74
N ASN A 45 4.79 -2.25 -7.84
CA ASN A 45 5.50 -2.48 -9.10
C ASN A 45 5.35 -3.92 -9.56
N ALA A 46 5.48 -4.90 -8.66
CA ALA A 46 5.26 -6.31 -9.00
C ALA A 46 3.85 -6.58 -9.55
N LEU A 47 2.82 -5.89 -9.03
CA LEU A 47 1.47 -5.94 -9.60
C LEU A 47 1.39 -5.25 -10.97
N GLY A 48 2.07 -4.11 -11.14
CA GLY A 48 2.17 -3.41 -12.43
C GLY A 48 2.79 -4.27 -13.53
N GLU A 49 3.85 -5.01 -13.23
CA GLU A 49 4.49 -5.96 -14.17
C GLU A 49 3.57 -7.11 -14.59
N LEU A 50 2.58 -7.45 -13.76
CA LEU A 50 1.53 -8.43 -14.08
C LEU A 50 0.33 -7.82 -14.84
N GLY A 51 0.45 -6.56 -15.24
CA GLY A 51 -0.56 -5.80 -15.97
C GLY A 51 -1.68 -5.23 -15.09
N TRP A 52 -1.54 -5.26 -13.76
CA TRP A 52 -2.52 -4.66 -12.86
C TRP A 52 -2.33 -3.15 -12.76
N GLU A 53 -3.43 -2.42 -12.96
CA GLU A 53 -3.50 -0.98 -12.81
C GLU A 53 -4.19 -0.64 -11.47
N LEU A 54 -3.53 0.16 -10.63
CA LEU A 54 -4.08 0.58 -9.33
C LEU A 54 -5.27 1.52 -9.53
N VAL A 55 -6.42 1.17 -8.94
CA VAL A 55 -7.67 1.95 -9.02
C VAL A 55 -7.84 2.84 -7.80
N THR A 56 -7.64 2.28 -6.60
CA THR A 56 -7.79 3.04 -5.35
C THR A 56 -6.81 2.55 -4.30
N ILE A 57 -6.29 3.48 -3.51
CA ILE A 57 -5.71 3.25 -2.18
C ILE A 57 -6.45 4.17 -1.20
N GLN A 58 -6.98 3.63 -0.10
CA GLN A 58 -7.84 4.41 0.79
C GLN A 58 -7.08 5.54 1.51
N PRO A 59 -7.71 6.72 1.71
CA PRO A 59 -7.09 7.84 2.41
C PRO A 59 -6.94 7.52 3.90
N VAL A 60 -5.85 8.02 4.48
CA VAL A 60 -5.42 7.64 5.81
C VAL A 60 -4.82 8.83 6.55
N ARG A 61 -5.15 8.99 7.83
CA ARG A 61 -4.39 9.90 8.70
C ARG A 61 -3.10 9.20 9.10
N VAL A 62 -1.96 9.85 8.88
CA VAL A 62 -0.64 9.28 9.18
C VAL A 62 -0.26 9.57 10.64
N GLY A 63 0.12 8.53 11.35
CA GLY A 63 0.58 8.54 12.74
C GLY A 63 2.07 8.80 12.85
N LYS A 64 2.57 8.89 14.09
CA LYS A 64 3.99 9.18 14.37
C LYS A 64 4.94 8.10 13.83
N ASN A 65 4.46 6.85 13.72
CA ASN A 65 5.26 5.74 13.20
C ASN A 65 5.06 5.51 11.69
N TYR A 66 4.36 6.43 11.01
CA TYR A 66 3.87 6.29 9.64
C TYR A 66 2.80 5.21 9.45
N ASP A 67 2.29 4.68 10.56
CA ASP A 67 1.05 3.92 10.60
C ASP A 67 -0.14 4.80 10.17
N VAL A 68 -1.18 4.14 9.70
CA VAL A 68 -2.40 4.73 9.19
C VAL A 68 -3.55 4.51 10.17
N LEU A 69 -4.29 5.58 10.44
CA LEU A 69 -5.51 5.49 11.23
C LEU A 69 -6.65 5.02 10.34
N ILE A 70 -7.26 3.91 10.72
CA ILE A 70 -8.56 3.49 10.22
C ILE A 70 -9.62 3.76 11.28
N GLU A 71 -10.78 4.24 10.85
CA GLU A 71 -11.96 4.39 11.71
C GLU A 71 -12.94 3.30 11.29
N ASP A 72 -13.29 2.42 12.23
CA ASP A 72 -14.36 1.46 12.02
C ASP A 72 -15.69 2.23 12.01
N SER A 73 -16.34 2.27 10.85
CA SER A 73 -17.60 3.00 10.67
C SER A 73 -18.76 2.42 11.48
N ALA A 74 -18.68 1.17 11.94
CA ALA A 74 -19.71 0.54 12.77
C ALA A 74 -19.55 0.87 14.26
N SER A 75 -18.32 0.94 14.76
CA SER A 75 -18.04 1.15 16.19
C SER A 75 -17.53 2.55 16.54
N GLY A 76 -17.13 3.35 15.54
CA GLY A 76 -16.40 4.62 15.74
C GLY A 76 -15.00 4.43 16.31
N THR A 77 -14.54 3.18 16.45
CA THR A 77 -13.24 2.87 17.03
C THR A 77 -12.13 3.23 16.05
N ARG A 78 -11.13 3.96 16.55
CA ARG A 78 -9.94 4.33 15.79
C ARG A 78 -8.82 3.36 16.08
N GLN A 79 -8.28 2.75 15.03
CA GLN A 79 -7.15 1.82 15.13
C GLN A 79 -6.02 2.26 14.21
N TRP A 80 -4.80 2.23 14.72
CA TRP A 80 -3.60 2.40 13.91
C TRP A 80 -3.21 1.06 13.27
N THR A 81 -2.87 1.07 11.98
CA THR A 81 -2.46 -0.11 11.20
C THR A 81 -1.43 0.29 10.16
N ASN A 82 -0.74 -0.66 9.55
CA ASN A 82 0.16 -0.44 8.39
C ASN A 82 -0.38 -1.14 7.13
N ARG A 83 -1.66 -1.56 7.16
CA ARG A 83 -2.34 -2.29 6.09
C ARG A 83 -3.22 -1.36 5.27
N TYR A 84 -3.17 -1.54 3.96
CA TYR A 84 -3.87 -0.75 2.97
C TYR A 84 -4.77 -1.66 2.14
N LEU A 85 -6.06 -1.37 2.09
CA LEU A 85 -6.96 -2.01 1.13
C LEU A 85 -6.75 -1.36 -0.24
N CYS A 86 -6.31 -2.15 -1.20
CA CYS A 86 -6.06 -1.72 -2.57
C CYS A 86 -7.00 -2.47 -3.53
N ALA A 87 -7.50 -1.74 -4.51
CA ALA A 87 -8.26 -2.28 -5.63
C ALA A 87 -7.50 -2.04 -6.93
N PHE A 88 -7.39 -3.08 -7.75
CA PHE A 88 -6.71 -3.08 -9.04
C PHE A 88 -7.64 -3.57 -10.13
N LYS A 89 -7.34 -3.20 -11.38
CA LYS A 89 -8.00 -3.72 -12.58
C LYS A 89 -6.97 -4.08 -13.64
N ARG A 90 -7.31 -5.02 -14.52
CA ARG A 90 -6.58 -5.26 -15.77
C ARG A 90 -7.52 -5.73 -16.88
N GLU A 91 -7.12 -5.57 -18.13
CA GLU A 91 -7.90 -6.10 -19.25
C GLU A 91 -7.90 -7.63 -19.18
N LYS A 92 -9.09 -8.24 -19.26
CA LYS A 92 -9.24 -9.69 -19.21
C LYS A 92 -8.74 -10.27 -20.53
N PRO A 93 -7.77 -11.21 -20.53
CA PRO A 93 -7.41 -11.95 -21.74
C PRO A 93 -8.64 -12.68 -22.28
N ASP A 94 -8.76 -12.76 -23.61
CA ASP A 94 -9.91 -13.39 -24.25
C ASP A 94 -10.10 -14.86 -23.89
#